data_AF-A0A847J9G8-F1
#
_entry.id   AF-A0A847J9G8-F1
#
_cell.length_a   1.000
_cell.length_b   1.000
_cell.length_c   1.000
_cell.angle_alpha   90.00
_cell.angle_beta   90.00
_cell.angle_gamma   90.00
#
_symmetry.space_group_name_H-M   'P 1'
#
loop_
_entity.id
_entity.type
_entity.pdbx_description
1 polymer ?
#
loop_
_entity_poly.entity_id
_entity_poly.type
_entity_poly.pdbx_seq_one_letter_code
_entity_poly.pdbx_strand_id
1 'polypeptide(L)'
;MLGAGDKVFLEGVYSKGAVGYAILNGIGSTTAGVYADVNKYNWTADANAAANGDAKLTTAWSVTGGLNHNFSKTIEANLGASYAKVDSDGVAWALDYSQIIVGGDLRWKPAAGFYIAGAIDFRKVDFGATANAAGYRDNGAWLGTIRVQRSF
;
A
#
# COMPACT_ATOMS: atom_id res chain seq x y z
N MET A 1 16.37 15.69 -16.52
CA MET A 1 17.47 14.71 -16.35
C MET A 1 17.59 14.45 -14.86
N LEU A 2 17.78 13.20 -14.44
CA LEU A 2 18.09 12.90 -13.04
C LEU A 2 19.44 13.55 -12.68
N GLY A 3 19.48 14.31 -11.59
CA GLY A 3 20.64 15.04 -11.10
C GLY A 3 21.55 14.20 -10.22
N ALA A 4 22.74 14.72 -9.93
CA ALA A 4 23.63 14.09 -8.96
C ALA A 4 22.99 14.06 -7.57
N GLY A 5 22.79 12.86 -7.01
CA GLY A 5 22.15 12.65 -5.71
C GLY A 5 20.70 12.17 -5.79
N ASP A 6 20.10 12.15 -6.99
CA ASP A 6 18.79 11.51 -7.20
C ASP A 6 18.89 10.01 -6.99
N LYS A 7 17.82 9.42 -6.47
CA LYS A 7 17.73 7.99 -6.22
C LYS A 7 16.47 7.44 -6.85
N VAL A 8 16.62 6.33 -7.56
CA VAL A 8 15.50 5.56 -8.09
C VAL A 8 15.59 4.16 -7.50
N PHE A 9 14.44 3.59 -7.16
CA PHE A 9 14.35 2.19 -6.81
C PHE A 9 13.14 1.56 -7.51
N LEU A 10 13.27 0.25 -7.71
CA LEU A 10 12.21 -0.62 -8.18
C LEU A 10 12.36 -1.96 -7.45
N GLU A 11 11.26 -2.47 -6.94
CA GLU A 11 11.16 -3.71 -6.20
C GLU A 11 9.97 -4.49 -6.73
N GLY A 12 10.15 -5.81 -6.86
CA GLY A 12 9.08 -6.75 -7.16
C GLY A 12 9.07 -7.83 -6.08
N VAL A 13 7.90 -8.10 -5.53
CA VAL A 13 7.72 -9.12 -4.49
C VAL A 13 6.66 -10.11 -4.94
N TYR A 14 6.89 -11.39 -4.66
CA TYR A 14 5.90 -12.45 -4.81
C TYR A 14 5.90 -13.28 -3.53
N SER A 15 4.71 -13.61 -3.03
CA SER A 15 4.56 -14.49 -1.89
C SER A 15 3.38 -15.44 -2.05
N LYS A 16 3.49 -16.59 -1.37
CA LYS A 16 2.42 -17.58 -1.23
C LYS A 16 2.38 -18.01 0.24
N GLY A 17 1.34 -17.60 0.95
CA GLY A 17 1.21 -17.82 2.40
C GLY A 17 2.08 -16.96 3.30
N ALA A 18 2.52 -15.79 2.81
CA ALA A 18 3.19 -14.76 3.60
C ALA A 18 2.86 -13.39 2.99
N VAL A 19 1.56 -13.09 2.91
CA VAL A 19 1.00 -12.04 2.06
C VAL A 19 1.42 -10.64 2.55
N GLY A 20 1.62 -10.49 3.87
CA GLY A 20 2.06 -9.22 4.47
C GLY A 20 3.42 -8.71 3.96
N TYR A 21 4.29 -9.58 3.45
CA TYR A 21 5.56 -9.16 2.84
C TYR A 21 5.40 -8.63 1.42
N ALA A 22 4.36 -9.05 0.71
CA ALA A 22 4.13 -8.67 -0.68
C ALA A 22 3.31 -7.38 -0.81
N ILE A 23 2.75 -6.84 0.29
CA ILE A 23 1.79 -5.73 0.19
C ILE A 23 2.14 -4.61 1.17
N LEU A 24 2.38 -3.42 0.62
CA LEU A 24 2.52 -2.20 1.39
C LEU A 24 1.18 -1.77 1.99
N ASN A 25 1.16 -1.60 3.31
CA ASN A 25 -0.02 -1.21 4.06
C ASN A 25 -1.25 -2.06 3.67
N GLY A 26 -1.06 -3.38 3.60
CA GLY A 26 -2.15 -4.33 3.39
C GLY A 26 -3.27 -4.12 4.41
N ILE A 27 -4.44 -4.69 4.12
CA ILE A 27 -5.62 -4.46 4.94
C ILE A 27 -5.50 -5.27 6.26
N GLY A 28 -5.39 -4.60 7.43
CA GLY A 28 -5.31 -5.20 8.78
C GLY A 28 -6.52 -4.84 9.68
N SER A 29 -6.96 -5.74 10.59
CA SER A 29 -8.26 -5.68 11.34
C SER A 29 -8.13 -5.69 12.85
N THR A 30 -9.20 -5.20 13.50
CA THR A 30 -9.71 -5.80 14.75
C THR A 30 -11.24 -5.95 14.90
N THR A 31 -12.15 -5.79 13.91
CA THR A 31 -13.62 -5.91 14.19
C THR A 31 -14.54 -6.26 13.00
N ALA A 32 -15.51 -7.18 13.21
CA ALA A 32 -16.50 -7.65 12.23
C ALA A 32 -17.80 -6.80 12.17
N GLY A 33 -18.28 -6.46 10.97
CA GLY A 33 -19.61 -5.86 10.77
C GLY A 33 -19.83 -5.23 9.37
N VAL A 34 -21.02 -5.45 8.80
CA VAL A 34 -21.45 -5.32 7.37
C VAL A 34 -21.43 -3.89 6.76
N TYR A 35 -20.77 -2.91 7.37
CA TYR A 35 -20.66 -1.54 6.84
C TYR A 35 -19.28 -0.97 7.11
N ALA A 36 -18.28 -1.46 6.40
CA ALA A 36 -16.90 -1.12 6.70
C ALA A 36 -16.28 -0.31 5.56
N ASP A 37 -16.06 0.98 5.85
CA ASP A 37 -15.09 1.84 5.18
C ASP A 37 -13.79 1.07 4.90
N VAL A 38 -13.00 1.49 3.89
CA VAL A 38 -11.71 0.86 3.48
C VAL A 38 -10.74 0.52 4.62
N ASN A 39 -10.98 1.03 5.82
CA ASN A 39 -10.19 0.83 7.02
C ASN A 39 -10.70 -0.29 7.97
N LYS A 40 -11.63 -1.17 7.58
CA LYS A 40 -12.28 -2.08 8.56
C LYS A 40 -12.41 -3.58 8.23
N TYR A 41 -11.99 -4.10 7.07
CA TYR A 41 -12.08 -5.55 6.77
C TYR A 41 -10.71 -6.23 6.59
N ASN A 42 -10.38 -7.28 7.35
CA ASN A 42 -9.13 -8.04 7.20
C ASN A 42 -9.40 -9.48 6.79
N TRP A 43 -8.93 -9.79 5.59
CA TRP A 43 -9.03 -11.11 4.99
C TRP A 43 -7.77 -11.48 4.22
N THR A 44 -6.66 -10.79 4.52
CA THR A 44 -5.35 -11.12 3.96
C THR A 44 -4.74 -12.28 4.74
N ALA A 45 -5.45 -13.40 4.80
CA ALA A 45 -4.99 -14.60 5.48
C ALA A 45 -3.89 -15.27 4.64
N ASP A 46 -2.84 -15.76 5.29
CA ASP A 46 -1.78 -16.50 4.61
C ASP A 46 -2.28 -17.85 4.07
N ALA A 47 -3.24 -18.46 4.76
CA ALA A 47 -3.89 -19.69 4.35
C ALA A 47 -5.40 -19.62 4.60
N ASN A 48 -6.16 -20.24 3.72
CA ASN A 48 -7.60 -20.40 3.81
C ASN A 48 -7.98 -21.88 3.79
N ALA A 49 -9.09 -22.23 4.44
CA ALA A 49 -9.63 -23.59 4.42
C ALA A 49 -10.60 -23.76 3.23
N ALA A 50 -10.29 -24.73 2.36
CA ALA A 50 -11.15 -25.16 1.26
C ALA A 50 -12.36 -25.96 1.74
N ALA A 51 -13.40 -25.99 0.90
CA ALA A 51 -14.65 -26.69 1.20
C ALA A 51 -14.47 -28.21 1.45
N ASN A 52 -13.36 -28.77 0.98
CA ASN A 52 -12.97 -30.17 1.21
C ASN A 52 -12.05 -30.36 2.45
N GLY A 53 -11.78 -29.30 3.21
CA GLY A 53 -10.91 -29.32 4.39
C GLY A 53 -9.42 -29.08 4.11
N ASP A 54 -9.01 -28.90 2.84
CA ASP A 54 -7.62 -28.62 2.51
C ASP A 54 -7.24 -27.17 2.84
N ALA A 55 -6.00 -26.94 3.27
CA ALA A 55 -5.46 -25.58 3.34
C ALA A 55 -4.98 -25.13 1.96
N LYS A 56 -5.43 -23.96 1.51
CA LYS A 56 -4.96 -23.27 0.31
C LYS A 56 -4.26 -21.99 0.72
N LEU A 57 -3.10 -21.72 0.11
CA LEU A 57 -2.31 -20.55 0.43
C LEU A 57 -2.71 -19.38 -0.46
N THR A 58 -2.90 -18.21 0.14
CA THR A 58 -3.13 -16.96 -0.59
C THR A 58 -1.86 -16.58 -1.33
N THR A 59 -2.02 -16.17 -2.58
CA THR A 59 -0.91 -15.70 -3.42
C THR A 59 -0.99 -14.20 -3.54
N ALA A 60 0.15 -13.51 -3.47
CA ALA A 60 0.21 -12.09 -3.72
C ALA A 60 1.49 -11.71 -4.44
N TRP A 61 1.42 -10.62 -5.19
CA TRP A 61 2.60 -9.99 -5.75
C TRP A 61 2.43 -8.49 -5.77
N SER A 62 3.55 -7.79 -5.80
CA SER A 62 3.57 -6.34 -5.98
C SER A 62 4.77 -5.89 -6.78
N VAL A 63 4.62 -4.70 -7.35
CA VAL A 63 5.70 -3.93 -7.92
C VAL A 63 5.63 -2.55 -7.29
N THR A 64 6.74 -2.12 -6.71
CA THR A 64 6.87 -0.83 -6.04
C THR A 64 8.08 -0.12 -6.60
N GLY A 65 7.94 1.18 -6.84
CA GLY A 65 9.07 1.99 -7.22
C GLY A 65 8.92 3.41 -6.69
N GLY A 66 10.03 4.13 -6.75
CA GLY A 66 10.04 5.52 -6.36
C GLY A 66 11.27 6.26 -6.84
N LEU A 67 11.14 7.58 -6.78
CA LEU A 67 12.11 8.57 -7.18
C LEU A 67 12.27 9.58 -6.06
N ASN A 68 13.50 9.78 -5.61
CA ASN A 68 13.92 10.93 -4.83
C ASN A 68 14.65 11.90 -5.76
N HIS A 69 14.21 13.16 -5.77
CA HIS A 69 14.83 14.24 -6.53
C HIS A 69 15.24 15.38 -5.61
N ASN A 70 16.51 15.78 -5.70
CA ASN A 70 17.05 16.90 -4.93
C ASN A 70 17.15 18.14 -5.82
N PHE A 71 16.12 18.99 -5.80
CA PHE A 71 16.10 20.25 -6.54
C PHE A 71 17.22 21.20 -6.06
N SER A 72 17.55 21.15 -4.77
CA SER A 72 18.65 21.90 -4.17
C SER A 72 19.11 21.23 -2.87
N LYS A 73 20.10 21.82 -2.18
CA LYS A 73 20.48 21.38 -0.83
C LYS A 73 19.36 21.56 0.21
N THR A 74 18.38 22.41 -0.08
CA THR A 74 17.31 22.79 0.84
C THR A 74 15.94 22.28 0.41
N ILE A 75 15.78 21.78 -0.82
CA ILE A 75 14.50 21.29 -1.34
C ILE A 75 14.69 19.90 -1.93
N GLU A 76 13.92 18.95 -1.40
CA GLU A 76 13.90 17.54 -1.79
C GLU A 76 12.45 17.12 -2.04
N ALA A 77 12.21 16.33 -3.07
CA ALA A 77 10.91 15.70 -3.30
C ALA A 77 11.06 14.19 -3.47
N ASN A 78 10.06 13.45 -3.01
CA ASN A 78 9.89 12.03 -3.29
C ASN A 78 8.58 11.79 -4.01
N LEU A 79 8.60 10.84 -4.93
CA LEU A 79 7.42 10.29 -5.59
C LEU A 79 7.54 8.77 -5.55
N GLY A 80 6.48 8.09 -5.13
CA GLY A 80 6.41 6.65 -5.05
C GLY A 80 5.10 6.12 -5.59
N ALA A 81 5.15 4.93 -6.16
CA ALA A 81 3.97 4.19 -6.57
C ALA A 81 4.14 2.70 -6.27
N SER A 82 3.05 2.05 -5.91
CA SER A 82 2.99 0.61 -5.70
C SER A 82 1.71 0.05 -6.30
N TYR A 83 1.84 -1.03 -7.03
CA TYR A 83 0.71 -1.88 -7.41
C TYR A 83 0.86 -3.25 -6.76
N ALA A 84 -0.21 -3.78 -6.20
CA ALA A 84 -0.24 -5.12 -5.63
C ALA A 84 -1.50 -5.86 -6.08
N LYS A 85 -1.40 -7.17 -6.20
CA LYS A 85 -2.53 -8.06 -6.42
C LYS A 85 -2.50 -9.21 -5.42
N VAL A 86 -3.67 -9.58 -4.93
CA VAL A 86 -3.90 -10.68 -4.00
C VAL A 86 -4.94 -11.60 -4.58
N ASP A 87 -4.62 -12.89 -4.60
CA ASP A 87 -5.49 -13.97 -5.02
C ASP A 87 -5.69 -14.92 -3.83
N SER A 88 -6.90 -14.92 -3.27
CA SER A 88 -7.26 -15.65 -2.07
C SER A 88 -7.88 -17.00 -2.43
N ASP A 89 -7.00 -17.97 -2.72
CA ASP A 89 -7.41 -19.33 -3.07
C ASP A 89 -8.08 -20.05 -1.89
N GLY A 90 -9.06 -20.89 -2.21
CA GLY A 90 -9.64 -21.85 -1.28
C GLY A 90 -10.88 -21.39 -0.51
N VAL A 91 -11.48 -20.23 -0.80
CA VAL A 91 -12.80 -19.90 -0.23
C VAL A 91 -13.80 -19.47 -1.29
N ALA A 92 -15.06 -19.84 -1.11
CA ALA A 92 -16.15 -19.55 -2.06
C ALA A 92 -16.36 -18.04 -2.31
N TRP A 93 -15.89 -17.21 -1.39
CA TRP A 93 -15.92 -15.76 -1.46
C TRP A 93 -14.52 -15.16 -1.67
N ALA A 94 -13.64 -15.85 -2.43
CA ALA A 94 -12.28 -15.42 -2.76
C ALA A 94 -12.17 -13.88 -2.85
N LEU A 95 -11.53 -13.30 -1.82
CA LEU A 95 -11.38 -11.85 -1.67
C LEU A 95 -10.16 -11.41 -2.47
N ASP A 96 -10.23 -11.68 -3.77
CA ASP A 96 -9.24 -11.21 -4.69
C ASP A 96 -9.35 -9.69 -4.75
N TYR A 97 -8.22 -9.01 -4.61
CA TYR A 97 -8.19 -7.56 -4.74
C TYR A 97 -6.89 -7.12 -5.38
N SER A 98 -6.95 -5.94 -5.98
CA SER A 98 -5.77 -5.20 -6.36
C SER A 98 -5.72 -3.88 -5.63
N GLN A 99 -4.50 -3.41 -5.36
CA GLN A 99 -4.26 -2.18 -4.65
C GLN A 99 -3.28 -1.33 -5.45
N ILE A 100 -3.60 -0.05 -5.57
CA ILE A 100 -2.65 0.96 -6.03
C ILE A 100 -2.45 1.98 -4.92
N ILE A 101 -1.19 2.31 -4.65
CA ILE A 101 -0.79 3.42 -3.81
C ILE A 101 0.08 4.34 -4.65
N VAL A 102 -0.23 5.62 -4.66
CA VAL A 102 0.61 6.66 -5.28
C VAL A 102 0.74 7.79 -4.29
N GLY A 103 1.97 8.22 -4.04
CA GLY A 103 2.21 9.24 -3.04
C GLY A 103 3.49 10.00 -3.28
N GLY A 104 3.60 11.15 -2.64
CA GLY A 104 4.80 11.97 -2.72
C GLY A 104 4.87 12.96 -1.58
N ASP A 105 6.09 13.40 -1.29
CA ASP A 105 6.36 14.43 -0.31
C ASP A 105 7.33 15.47 -0.85
N LEU A 106 7.17 16.70 -0.37
CA LEU A 106 8.09 17.80 -0.58
C LEU A 106 8.64 18.22 0.78
N ARG A 107 9.97 18.28 0.88
CA ARG A 107 10.68 18.66 2.10
C ARG A 107 11.53 19.89 1.87
N TRP A 108 11.29 20.91 2.68
CA TRP A 108 12.06 22.14 2.74
C TRP A 108 12.91 22.21 4.02
N LYS A 109 14.21 22.40 3.85
CA LYS A 109 15.24 22.44 4.89
C LYS A 109 15.92 23.82 4.90
N PRO A 110 15.28 24.87 5.45
CA PRO A 110 15.84 26.22 5.37
C PRO A 110 17.07 26.42 6.28
N ALA A 111 17.24 25.58 7.30
CA ALA A 111 18.38 25.63 8.21
C ALA A 111 18.83 24.21 8.58
N ALA A 112 20.10 24.07 8.98
CA ALA A 112 20.67 22.79 9.39
C ALA A 112 19.89 22.19 10.57
N GLY A 113 19.38 20.98 10.39
CA GLY A 113 18.61 20.24 11.39
C GLY A 113 17.18 20.73 11.58
N PHE A 114 16.66 21.61 10.73
CA PHE A 114 15.24 21.99 10.70
C PHE A 114 14.63 21.67 9.33
N TYR A 115 13.45 21.07 9.32
CA TYR A 115 12.71 20.88 8.09
C TYR A 115 11.19 20.94 8.27
N ILE A 116 10.54 21.31 7.18
CA ILE A 116 9.10 21.26 6.98
C ILE A 116 8.85 20.30 5.82
N ALA A 117 7.90 19.40 5.95
CA ALA A 117 7.50 18.50 4.87
C ALA A 117 5.98 18.44 4.75
N GLY A 118 5.50 18.42 3.51
CA GLY A 118 4.13 18.09 3.17
C GLY A 118 4.12 16.80 2.37
N ALA A 119 3.26 15.86 2.73
CA ALA A 119 3.08 14.59 2.04
C ALA A 119 1.62 14.36 1.69
N ILE A 120 1.38 13.76 0.54
CA ILE A 120 0.06 13.28 0.12
C ILE A 120 0.19 11.89 -0.46
N ASP A 121 -0.67 10.99 0.00
CA ASP A 121 -0.77 9.61 -0.48
C ASP A 121 -2.20 9.34 -0.89
N PHE A 122 -2.38 8.74 -2.06
CA PHE A 122 -3.62 8.15 -2.50
C PHE A 122 -3.50 6.63 -2.47
N ARG A 123 -4.52 5.98 -1.92
CA ARG A 123 -4.69 4.54 -2.01
C ARG A 123 -6.03 4.22 -2.64
N LYS A 124 -6.06 3.24 -3.53
CA LYS A 124 -7.28 2.62 -4.03
C LYS A 124 -7.17 1.11 -3.95
N VAL A 125 -8.24 0.48 -3.51
CA VAL A 125 -8.42 -0.97 -3.45
C VAL A 125 -9.60 -1.33 -4.33
N ASP A 126 -9.38 -2.21 -5.28
CA ASP A 126 -10.38 -2.72 -6.22
C ASP A 126 -10.58 -4.21 -5.96
N PHE A 127 -11.80 -4.60 -5.61
CA PHE A 127 -12.17 -5.97 -5.27
C PHE A 127 -12.64 -6.73 -6.53
N GLY A 128 -12.37 -8.03 -6.56
CA GLY A 128 -12.83 -8.92 -7.63
C GLY A 128 -14.36 -9.08 -7.65
N ALA A 129 -14.90 -9.61 -8.75
CA ALA A 129 -16.34 -9.76 -8.93
C ALA A 129 -17.01 -10.60 -7.82
N THR A 130 -16.34 -11.66 -7.37
CA THR A 130 -16.82 -12.53 -6.26
C THR A 130 -16.89 -11.76 -4.94
N ALA A 131 -15.86 -10.97 -4.62
CA ALA A 131 -15.84 -10.10 -3.46
C ALA A 131 -16.94 -9.03 -3.54
N ASN A 132 -17.12 -8.39 -4.69
CA ASN A 132 -18.20 -7.42 -4.90
C ASN A 132 -19.59 -8.03 -4.73
N ALA A 133 -19.81 -9.26 -5.22
CA ALA A 133 -21.05 -10.00 -5.03
C ALA A 133 -21.31 -10.35 -3.54
N ALA A 134 -20.25 -10.49 -2.75
CA ALA A 134 -20.32 -10.69 -1.30
C ALA A 134 -20.51 -9.38 -0.49
N GLY A 135 -20.65 -8.23 -1.17
CA GLY A 135 -20.93 -6.93 -0.55
C GLY A 135 -19.70 -6.07 -0.25
N TYR A 136 -18.50 -6.51 -0.64
CA TYR A 136 -17.31 -5.66 -0.61
C TYR A 136 -17.43 -4.60 -1.70
N ARG A 137 -16.80 -3.45 -1.48
CA ARG A 137 -16.85 -2.32 -2.41
C ARG A 137 -15.47 -1.75 -2.62
N ASP A 138 -15.17 -1.47 -3.88
CA ASP A 138 -14.03 -0.67 -4.27
C ASP A 138 -14.04 0.65 -3.49
N ASN A 139 -12.88 1.05 -2.99
CA ASN A 139 -12.79 2.25 -2.20
C ASN A 139 -11.40 2.86 -2.26
N GLY A 140 -11.33 4.17 -2.07
CA GLY A 140 -10.10 4.94 -2.14
C GLY A 140 -10.04 5.98 -1.03
N ALA A 141 -8.82 6.25 -0.58
CA ALA A 141 -8.57 7.20 0.49
C ALA A 141 -7.38 8.09 0.14
N TRP A 142 -7.50 9.36 0.54
CA TRP A 142 -6.39 10.31 0.54
C TRP A 142 -5.89 10.47 1.97
N LEU A 143 -4.57 10.45 2.13
CA LEU A 143 -3.89 10.76 3.36
C LEU A 143 -3.00 11.98 3.13
N GLY A 144 -3.21 13.04 3.91
CA GLY A 144 -2.35 14.21 3.92
C GLY A 144 -1.58 14.30 5.23
N THR A 145 -0.30 14.59 5.17
CA THR A 145 0.53 14.81 6.36
C THR A 145 1.34 16.08 6.21
N ILE A 146 1.37 16.90 7.26
CA ILE A 146 2.32 18.00 7.40
C ILE A 146 3.23 17.65 8.58
N ARG A 147 4.54 17.76 8.38
CA ARG A 147 5.56 17.52 9.40
C ARG A 147 6.45 18.74 9.54
N VAL A 148 6.65 19.16 10.78
CA VAL A 148 7.65 20.17 11.16
C VAL A 148 8.56 19.53 12.19
N GLN A 149 9.87 19.51 11.95
CA GLN A 149 10.82 18.86 12.85
C GLN A 149 12.10 19.67 12.99
N ARG A 150 12.60 19.74 14.24
CA ARG A 150 13.92 20.27 14.59
C ARG A 150 14.69 19.18 15.35
N SER A 151 15.90 18.89 14.90
CA SER A 151 16.89 18.09 15.65
C SER A 151 17.94 19.03 16.25
N PHE A 152 18.30 18.83 17.52
CA PHE A 152 19.29 19.64 18.24
C PHE A 152 20.65 18.95 18.30
#